data_AF-A0A815L361-F1
#
_entry.id   AF-A0A815L361-F1
#
_cell.length_a   1.000
_cell.length_b   1.000
_cell.length_c   1.000
_cell.angle_alpha   90.00
_cell.angle_beta   90.00
_cell.angle_gamma   90.00
#
_symmetry.space_group_name_H-M   'P 1'
#
loop_
_entity.id
_entity.type
_entity.pdbx_description
1 polymer ?
#
loop_
_entity_poly.entity_id
_entity_poly.type
_entity_poly.pdbx_seq_one_letter_code
_entity_poly.pdbx_strand_id
1 'polypeptide(L)'
;MHLESTTDLSIIYSNLNKSKSNKENIILISTGAMNPIHRCHISNMIKTKQYLENIHDYNVIAGYISPTHDEYVQEKLGNYFIPSHHRINMCQKAIQEENQQD
;
A
#
# COMPACT_ATOMS: atom_id res chain seq x y z
N MET A 1 -18.70 -11.64 -16.07
CA MET A 1 -17.98 -10.44 -15.60
C MET A 1 -16.55 -10.88 -15.36
N HIS A 2 -15.63 -10.55 -16.27
CA HIS A 2 -14.21 -10.85 -16.05
C HIS A 2 -13.75 -10.00 -14.87
N LEU A 3 -13.50 -10.64 -13.73
CA LEU A 3 -12.80 -10.02 -12.61
C LEU A 3 -11.35 -9.85 -13.03
N GLU A 4 -11.05 -8.78 -13.78
CA GLU A 4 -9.69 -8.28 -13.80
C GLU A 4 -9.31 -7.96 -12.35
N SER A 5 -8.15 -8.47 -11.92
CA SER A 5 -7.62 -8.16 -10.59
C SER A 5 -7.53 -6.64 -10.43
N THR A 6 -8.20 -6.08 -9.42
CA THR A 6 -8.11 -4.66 -9.09
C THR A 6 -6.74 -4.27 -8.53
N THR A 7 -5.91 -5.25 -8.18
CA THR A 7 -4.58 -5.06 -7.63
C THR A 7 -3.53 -5.34 -8.71
N ASP A 8 -2.68 -4.34 -8.94
CA ASP A 8 -1.53 -4.48 -9.84
C ASP A 8 -0.45 -5.38 -9.20
N LEU A 9 -0.23 -6.55 -9.81
CA LEU A 9 0.78 -7.52 -9.40
C LEU A 9 2.09 -7.39 -10.19
N SER A 10 2.15 -6.50 -11.19
CA SER A 10 3.32 -6.35 -12.06
C SER A 10 4.59 -5.99 -11.28
N ILE A 11 4.44 -5.18 -10.22
CA ILE A 11 5.56 -4.78 -9.35
C ILE A 11 6.16 -5.98 -8.61
N ILE A 12 5.33 -6.92 -8.15
CA ILE A 12 5.81 -8.15 -7.50
C ILE A 12 6.64 -8.94 -8.49
N TYR A 13 6.12 -9.22 -9.68
CA TYR A 13 6.84 -9.99 -10.69
C TYR A 13 8.14 -9.30 -11.13
N SER A 14 8.13 -7.98 -11.30
CA SER A 14 9.31 -7.18 -11.66
C SER A 14 10.42 -7.27 -10.60
N ASN A 15 10.05 -7.22 -9.32
CA ASN A 15 11.01 -7.19 -8.21
C ASN A 15 11.43 -8.59 -7.75
N LEU A 16 10.59 -9.61 -7.93
CA LEU A 16 10.92 -10.98 -7.60
C LEU A 16 12.15 -11.46 -8.37
N ASN A 17 12.23 -11.14 -9.67
CA ASN A 17 13.39 -11.47 -10.52
C ASN A 17 14.69 -10.73 -10.14
N LYS A 18 14.57 -9.61 -9.40
CA LYS A 18 15.71 -8.79 -8.94
C LYS A 18 16.12 -9.11 -7.50
N SER A 19 15.30 -9.88 -6.80
CA SER A 19 15.47 -10.20 -5.39
C SER A 19 16.71 -11.08 -5.17
N LYS A 20 17.40 -10.89 -4.04
CA LYS A 20 18.58 -11.70 -3.70
C LYS A 20 18.11 -13.08 -3.25
N SER A 21 18.61 -14.15 -3.88
CA SER A 21 18.17 -15.53 -3.65
C SER A 21 18.40 -16.07 -2.23
N ASN A 22 19.30 -15.44 -1.47
CA ASN A 22 19.62 -15.82 -0.09
C ASN A 22 18.80 -15.06 0.96
N LYS A 23 17.84 -14.22 0.55
CA LYS A 23 17.01 -13.41 1.45
C LYS A 23 15.53 -13.73 1.25
N GLU A 24 14.76 -13.63 2.32
CA GLU A 24 13.31 -13.83 2.27
C GLU A 24 12.62 -12.62 1.62
N ASN A 25 11.62 -12.90 0.79
CA ASN A 25 10.86 -11.89 0.05
C ASN A 25 9.61 -11.49 0.83
N ILE A 26 9.45 -10.19 1.08
CA ILE A 26 8.38 -9.60 1.88
C ILE A 26 7.52 -8.67 1.04
N ILE A 27 6.21 -8.76 1.23
CA ILE A 27 5.23 -7.80 0.71
C ILE A 27 4.60 -7.08 1.90
N LEU A 28 4.62 -5.75 1.87
CA LEU A 28 3.99 -4.93 2.91
C LEU A 28 2.55 -4.65 2.55
N ILE A 29 1.64 -4.77 3.52
CA ILE A 29 0.23 -4.41 3.36
C ILE A 29 -0.18 -3.50 4.51
N SER A 30 -0.63 -2.28 4.19
CA SER A 30 -1.23 -1.36 5.16
C SER A 30 -2.74 -1.31 4.94
N THR A 31 -3.48 -1.82 5.91
CA THR A 31 -4.95 -1.75 5.93
C THR A 31 -5.43 -0.60 6.79
N GLY A 32 -6.56 0.02 6.45
CA GLY A 32 -7.18 1.01 7.33
C GLY A 32 -8.31 1.77 6.67
N ALA A 33 -8.86 2.77 7.38
CA ALA A 33 -9.93 3.61 6.85
C ALA A 33 -9.44 4.43 5.64
N MET A 34 -8.25 5.03 5.72
CA MET A 34 -7.71 5.94 4.70
C MET A 34 -8.71 7.06 4.34
N ASN A 35 -9.21 7.76 5.36
CA ASN A 35 -10.32 8.72 5.27
C ASN A 35 -9.91 10.13 5.74
N PRO A 36 -9.07 10.87 4.99
CA PRO A 36 -8.33 10.46 3.79
C PRO A 36 -6.97 9.81 4.12
N ILE A 37 -6.23 9.38 3.10
CA ILE A 37 -4.80 9.07 3.24
C ILE A 37 -4.01 10.34 3.58
N HIS A 38 -2.86 10.20 4.23
CA HIS A 38 -1.97 11.31 4.63
C HIS A 38 -0.52 10.83 4.69
N ARG A 39 0.43 11.78 4.73
CA ARG A 39 1.88 11.51 4.66
C ARG A 39 2.38 10.50 5.68
N CYS A 40 1.81 10.45 6.88
CA CYS A 40 2.21 9.45 7.88
C CYS A 40 1.95 8.00 7.44
N HIS A 41 0.87 7.73 6.67
CA HIS A 41 0.61 6.39 6.13
C HIS A 41 1.72 5.94 5.16
N ILE A 42 2.14 6.85 4.26
CA ILE A 42 3.21 6.61 3.30
C ILE A 42 4.56 6.47 4.02
N SER A 43 4.89 7.41 4.90
CA SER A 43 6.14 7.41 5.67
C SER A 43 6.29 6.14 6.50
N ASN A 44 5.19 5.60 7.07
CA ASN A 44 5.21 4.34 7.79
C ASN A 44 5.64 3.18 6.88
N MET A 45 5.07 3.06 5.68
CA MET A 45 5.45 2.02 4.71
C MET A 45 6.93 2.11 4.31
N ILE A 46 7.43 3.32 4.03
CA ILE A 46 8.83 3.56 3.64
C ILE A 46 9.77 3.19 4.80
N LYS A 47 9.47 3.65 6.02
CA LYS A 47 10.28 3.34 7.21
C LYS A 47 10.29 1.85 7.53
N THR A 48 9.14 1.18 7.40
CA THR A 48 9.07 -0.28 7.57
C THR A 48 9.92 -0.99 6.52
N LYS A 49 9.85 -0.58 5.26
CA LYS A 49 10.73 -1.11 4.21
C LYS A 49 12.20 -0.97 4.59
N GLN A 50 12.63 0.25 4.91
CA GLN A 50 14.02 0.55 5.29
C GLN A 50 14.46 -0.29 6.49
N TYR A 51 13.61 -0.45 7.50
CA TYR A 51 13.91 -1.25 8.68
C TYR A 51 14.10 -2.73 8.33
N LEU A 52 13.22 -3.32 7.52
CA LEU A 52 13.32 -4.72 7.13
C LEU A 52 14.53 -5.00 6.23
N GLU A 53 14.83 -4.10 5.29
CA GLU A 53 15.97 -4.26 4.38
C GLU A 53 17.31 -4.05 5.07
N ASN A 54 17.40 -3.06 5.99
CA ASN A 54 18.68 -2.69 6.60
C ASN A 54 19.00 -3.46 7.88
N ILE A 55 17.99 -3.82 8.69
CA ILE A 55 18.20 -4.45 10.00
C ILE A 55 18.00 -5.97 9.94
N HIS A 56 16.99 -6.42 9.19
CA HIS A 56 16.61 -7.84 9.12
C HIS A 56 17.07 -8.54 7.83
N ASP A 57 17.78 -7.81 6.97
CA ASP A 57 18.35 -8.33 5.71
C ASP A 57 17.30 -8.96 4.76
N TYR A 58 16.03 -8.51 4.79
CA TYR A 58 14.98 -8.99 3.88
C TYR A 58 15.01 -8.32 2.50
N ASN A 59 14.27 -8.90 1.53
CA ASN A 59 13.93 -8.25 0.26
C ASN A 59 12.49 -7.74 0.33
N VAL A 60 12.26 -6.42 0.43
CA VAL A 60 10.89 -5.87 0.36
C VAL A 60 10.53 -5.62 -1.10
N ILE A 61 9.73 -6.52 -1.68
CA ILE A 61 9.50 -6.58 -3.13
C ILE A 61 8.25 -5.82 -3.58
N ALA A 62 7.29 -5.55 -2.68
CA ALA A 62 6.12 -4.73 -2.99
C ALA A 62 5.50 -4.15 -1.71
N GLY A 63 4.70 -3.10 -1.87
CA GLY A 63 3.91 -2.50 -0.80
C GLY A 63 2.52 -2.09 -1.31
N TYR A 64 1.47 -2.43 -0.57
CA TYR A 64 0.09 -2.13 -0.91
C TYR A 64 -0.60 -1.37 0.22
N ILE A 65 -1.36 -0.34 -0.16
CA ILE A 65 -2.32 0.32 0.72
C ILE A 65 -3.70 -0.22 0.37
N SER A 66 -4.39 -0.77 1.36
CA SER A 66 -5.69 -1.42 1.24
C SER A 66 -6.73 -0.67 2.07
N PRO A 67 -7.36 0.39 1.52
CA PRO A 67 -8.49 1.04 2.17
C PRO A 67 -9.61 0.01 2.42
N THR A 68 -10.15 -0.02 3.63
CA THR A 68 -11.23 -0.95 4.00
C THR A 68 -12.56 -0.60 3.30
N HIS A 69 -13.55 -1.49 3.41
CA HIS A 69 -14.87 -1.34 2.79
C HIS A 69 -15.74 -0.28 3.50
N ASP A 70 -16.77 0.18 2.80
CA ASP A 70 -17.54 1.37 3.16
C ASP A 70 -18.38 1.22 4.43
N GLU A 71 -19.03 0.06 4.62
CA GLU A 71 -19.85 -0.24 5.81
C GLU A 71 -19.05 -0.04 7.10
N TYR A 72 -17.86 -0.65 7.21
CA TYR A 72 -16.99 -0.48 8.37
C TYR A 72 -16.60 0.98 8.64
N VAL A 73 -16.26 1.76 7.60
CA VAL A 73 -15.84 3.15 7.81
C VAL A 73 -17.05 4.03 8.15
N GLN A 74 -18.21 3.77 7.56
CA GLN A 74 -19.45 4.45 7.86
C GLN A 74 -19.90 4.20 9.29
N GLU A 75 -19.86 2.96 9.78
CA GLU A 75 -20.13 2.64 11.19
C GLU A 75 -19.18 3.38 12.12
N LYS A 76 -17.90 3.47 11.75
CA LYS A 76 -16.86 4.09 12.58
C LYS A 76 -16.91 5.63 12.60
N LEU A 77 -17.20 6.26 11.46
CA LEU A 77 -17.05 7.71 11.26
C LEU A 77 -18.38 8.46 11.03
N GLY A 78 -19.48 7.74 10.86
CA GLY A 78 -20.80 8.32 10.59
C GLY A 78 -20.77 9.24 9.37
N ASN A 79 -21.25 10.47 9.55
CA ASN A 79 -21.35 11.46 8.47
C ASN A 79 -20.00 11.98 7.93
N TYR A 80 -18.88 11.65 8.59
CA TYR A 80 -17.53 12.05 8.14
C TYR A 80 -16.86 11.01 7.21
N PHE A 81 -17.59 9.94 6.89
CA PHE A 81 -17.14 8.90 6.00
C PHE A 81 -17.02 9.39 4.54
N ILE A 82 -15.90 9.03 3.91
CA ILE A 82 -15.61 9.25 2.50
C ILE A 82 -15.76 7.89 1.78
N PRO A 83 -16.59 7.81 0.71
CA PRO A 83 -16.76 6.60 -0.08
C PRO A 83 -15.46 5.94 -0.57
N SER A 84 -15.44 4.60 -0.64
CA SER A 84 -14.29 3.77 -1.00
C SER A 84 -13.62 4.21 -2.29
N HIS A 85 -14.39 4.47 -3.34
CA HIS A 85 -13.85 4.90 -4.63
C HIS A 85 -13.06 6.22 -4.52
N HIS A 86 -13.50 7.17 -3.69
CA HIS A 86 -12.74 8.39 -3.43
C HIS A 86 -11.49 8.10 -2.61
N ARG A 87 -11.56 7.24 -1.59
CA ARG A 87 -10.41 6.86 -0.78
C ARG A 87 -9.34 6.13 -1.60
N ILE A 88 -9.74 5.20 -2.46
CA ILE A 88 -8.87 4.50 -3.40
C ILE A 88 -8.17 5.50 -4.33
N ASN A 89 -8.93 6.42 -4.95
CA ASN A 89 -8.35 7.45 -5.83
C ASN A 89 -7.35 8.37 -5.09
N MET A 90 -7.66 8.76 -3.85
CA MET A 90 -6.73 9.55 -3.03
C MET A 90 -5.47 8.75 -2.68
N CYS A 91 -5.59 7.45 -2.34
CA CYS A 91 -4.44 6.57 -2.12
C CYS A 91 -3.55 6.48 -3.36
N GLN A 92 -4.14 6.27 -4.54
CA GLN A 92 -3.41 6.21 -5.80
C GLN A 92 -2.65 7.51 -6.08
N LYS A 93 -3.30 8.66 -5.91
CA LYS A 93 -2.66 9.97 -6.09
C LYS A 93 -1.51 10.20 -5.10
N ALA A 94 -1.72 9.89 -3.82
CA ALA A 94 -0.69 10.03 -2.80
C ALA A 94 0.55 9.16 -3.08
N ILE A 95 0.34 7.92 -3.58
CA ILE A 95 1.44 7.02 -3.98
C ILE A 95 2.14 7.57 -5.23
N GLN A 96 1.41 8.06 -6.23
CA GLN A 96 1.99 8.66 -7.43
C GLN A 96 2.84 9.89 -7.11
N GLU A 97 2.35 10.77 -6.23
CA GLU A 97 3.09 11.95 -5.78
C GLU A 97 4.37 11.59 -5.02
N GLU A 98 4.35 10.52 -4.21
CA GLU A 98 5.55 10.04 -3.53
C GLU A 98 6.56 9.48 -4.53
N ASN A 99 6.13 8.65 -5.48
CA ASN A 99 7.00 8.04 -6.48
C ASN A 99 7.60 9.04 -7.49
N GLN A 100 7.11 10.28 -7.54
CA GLN A 100 7.65 11.36 -8.37
C GLN A 100 8.69 12.23 -7.65
N GLN A 101 8.90 12.02 -6.35
CA GLN A 101 9.88 12.78 -5.55
C GLN A 101 11.30 12.18 -5.57
N ASP A 102 11.46 10.98 -6.15
CA ASP A 102 12.74 10.30 -6.41
C ASP A 102 13.27 10.61 -7.82
#